data_AF-A0A532F465-F1
#
_entry.id   AF-A0A532F465-F1
#
_cell.length_a   1.000
_cell.length_b   1.000
_cell.length_c   1.000
_cell.angle_alpha   90.00
_cell.angle_beta   90.00
_cell.angle_gamma   90.00
#
_symmetry.space_group_name_H-M   'P 1'
#
loop_
_entity.id
_entity.type
_entity.pdbx_description
1 polymer ?
#
loop_
_entity_poly.entity_id
_entity_poly.type
_entity_poly.pdbx_seq_one_letter_code
_entity_poly.pdbx_strand_id
1 'polypeptide(L)'
;MRKLKIILLLLVILGLVGAYVGWYKFFRDEGIPEWITKDPDMRFKYGSIGAEHEVGLPYWIWYVIPRVFGDKFPGPGGYTSLGIQWEEGQEIPIGFTKRVIGFARIGNTCSSCHVASWRAKPSDKPTFVIAGPNHTLNLETFFRLLVDVAKDPRFNSDVLMGEIRLVADLSWIDKLIYRYLLIPITKKRLIEREQQFAWIYRKDFPEWGRGRDDAMNLTKYFMIEEPMDNSTGPTDMPSIWNLQKYRPEKGHFMNLAGDSHDARSVIMDSALGLVGARPKSKTEFLGHIDWFEDYLGKYPPPKYPFPIDQAKATAGKLVFDQACASCHASERTGTRVPIAEVGTDRGRLDTWSKEAAIKANKVVREFGLERKGLVEEPLIGYVASFLDGIWLRAPYLHHGAVPTLRDLLEPVEKRPMSFFRGYTVYNPIKVGFVTTKQEADTIGLTDDREREQLREDVERIGTKFDVSQRASSNQGHTFGTELPDKDKDALMEYLKML
;
A
#
# COMPACT_ATOMS: atom_id res chain seq x y z
N MET A 1 41.64 53.13 -0.68
CA MET A 1 40.96 52.45 -1.82
C MET A 1 41.35 50.99 -2.03
N ARG A 2 42.64 50.61 -2.09
CA ARG A 2 43.08 49.21 -2.32
C ARG A 2 42.62 48.23 -1.24
N LYS A 3 42.72 48.59 0.05
CA LYS A 3 42.23 47.76 1.17
C LYS A 3 40.70 47.53 1.14
N LEU A 4 39.92 48.56 0.80
CA LEU A 4 38.47 48.47 0.68
C LEU A 4 38.05 47.55 -0.48
N LYS A 5 38.75 47.60 -1.62
CA LYS A 5 38.53 46.67 -2.74
C LYS A 5 38.84 45.22 -2.37
N ILE A 6 39.89 44.98 -1.57
CA ILE A 6 40.24 43.64 -1.08
C ILE A 6 39.17 43.12 -0.12
N ILE A 7 38.72 43.94 0.84
CA ILE A 7 37.65 43.56 1.77
C ILE A 7 36.35 43.26 1.00
N LEU A 8 35.97 44.10 0.05
CA LEU A 8 34.79 43.87 -0.78
C LEU A 8 34.91 42.57 -1.58
N LEU A 9 36.07 42.31 -2.18
CA LEU A 9 36.33 41.06 -2.90
C LEU A 9 36.21 39.84 -1.98
N LEU A 10 36.77 39.90 -0.77
CA LEU A 10 36.67 38.83 0.21
C LEU A 10 35.22 38.59 0.66
N LEU A 11 34.44 39.66 0.84
CA LEU A 11 33.00 39.54 1.16
C LEU A 11 32.20 38.92 0.02
N VAL A 12 32.51 39.29 -1.23
CA VAL A 12 31.88 38.68 -2.41
C VAL A 12 32.23 37.21 -2.51
N ILE A 13 33.50 36.84 -2.33
CA ILE A 13 33.95 35.43 -2.34
C ILE A 13 33.25 34.65 -1.21
N LEU A 14 33.20 35.20 0.01
CA LEU A 14 32.51 34.56 1.13
C LEU A 14 31.02 34.39 0.85
N GLY A 15 30.37 35.39 0.24
CA GLY A 15 28.98 35.32 -0.20
C GLY A 15 28.75 34.23 -1.24
N LEU A 16 29.61 34.12 -2.25
CA LEU A 16 29.53 33.09 -3.28
C LEU A 16 29.77 31.69 -2.71
N VAL A 17 30.75 31.52 -1.82
CA VAL A 17 31.01 30.26 -1.11
C VAL A 17 29.82 29.88 -0.24
N GLY A 18 29.26 30.83 0.52
CA GLY A 18 28.06 30.61 1.32
C GLY A 18 26.84 30.22 0.48
N ALA A 19 26.62 30.90 -0.65
CA ALA A 19 25.55 30.58 -1.59
C ALA A 19 25.73 29.18 -2.21
N TYR A 20 26.95 28.83 -2.62
CA TYR A 20 27.26 27.51 -3.15
C TYR A 20 27.06 26.41 -2.11
N VAL A 21 27.56 26.59 -0.88
CA VAL A 21 27.36 25.62 0.22
C VAL A 21 25.88 25.48 0.56
N GLY A 22 25.14 26.58 0.60
CA GLY A 22 23.69 26.56 0.79
C GLY A 22 22.97 25.78 -0.31
N TRP A 23 23.27 26.07 -1.57
CA TRP A 23 22.73 25.31 -2.71
C TRP A 23 23.09 23.83 -2.61
N TYR A 24 24.35 23.52 -2.37
CA TYR A 24 24.86 22.15 -2.28
C TYR A 24 24.18 21.37 -1.14
N LYS A 25 23.99 21.96 0.03
CA LYS A 25 23.44 21.26 1.21
C LYS A 25 21.92 21.16 1.24
N PHE A 26 21.20 22.00 0.50
CA PHE A 26 19.73 22.05 0.59
C PHE A 26 18.99 21.82 -0.73
N PHE A 27 19.64 22.00 -1.89
CA PHE A 27 18.96 22.03 -3.19
C PHE A 27 19.56 21.12 -4.26
N ARG A 28 20.81 20.63 -4.11
CA ARG A 28 21.42 19.71 -5.07
C ARG A 28 20.58 18.44 -5.19
N ASP A 29 20.22 18.09 -6.42
CA ASP A 29 19.56 16.84 -6.74
C ASP A 29 20.55 15.91 -7.43
N GLU A 30 20.76 14.71 -6.89
CA GLU A 30 21.66 13.70 -7.48
C GLU A 30 20.92 12.73 -8.41
N GLY A 31 19.60 12.92 -8.57
CA GLY A 31 18.76 12.04 -9.39
C GLY A 31 18.53 10.67 -8.75
N ILE A 32 17.97 9.75 -9.54
CA ILE A 32 17.70 8.38 -9.13
C ILE A 32 18.90 7.50 -9.54
N PRO A 33 19.43 6.64 -8.65
CA PRO A 33 20.50 5.71 -8.97
C PRO A 33 20.23 4.85 -10.21
N GLU A 34 21.27 4.60 -11.00
CA GLU A 34 21.16 3.91 -12.29
C GLU A 34 20.66 2.46 -12.17
N TRP A 35 21.00 1.77 -11.06
CA TRP A 35 20.54 0.40 -10.80
C TRP A 35 19.02 0.32 -10.59
N ILE A 36 18.38 1.41 -10.15
CA ILE A 36 16.92 1.50 -10.02
C ILE A 36 16.30 1.76 -11.40
N THR A 37 16.90 2.64 -12.22
CA THR A 37 16.28 3.06 -13.49
C THR A 37 16.49 2.09 -14.64
N LYS A 38 17.53 1.24 -14.60
CA LYS A 38 17.84 0.23 -15.64
C LYS A 38 16.92 -0.98 -15.64
N ASP A 39 16.37 -1.35 -14.49
CA ASP A 39 15.48 -2.49 -14.34
C ASP A 39 14.06 -1.97 -14.00
N PRO A 40 13.05 -2.17 -14.85
CA PRO A 40 11.68 -1.74 -14.59
C PRO A 40 11.11 -2.21 -13.26
N ASP A 41 11.47 -3.43 -12.83
CA ASP A 41 10.99 -4.01 -11.58
C ASP A 41 11.66 -3.34 -10.37
N MET A 42 12.94 -2.99 -10.48
CA MET A 42 13.62 -2.17 -9.47
C MET A 42 13.10 -0.73 -9.45
N ARG A 43 12.79 -0.17 -10.63
CA ARG A 43 12.16 1.16 -10.73
C ARG A 43 10.80 1.16 -10.05
N PHE A 44 10.01 0.10 -10.19
CA PHE A 44 8.76 -0.02 -9.48
C PHE A 44 8.97 -0.13 -7.97
N LYS A 45 9.86 -1.04 -7.52
CA LYS A 45 10.13 -1.29 -6.09
C LYS A 45 10.70 -0.08 -5.34
N TYR A 46 11.65 0.63 -5.95
CA TYR A 46 12.50 1.62 -5.26
C TYR A 46 12.54 3.00 -5.93
N GLY A 47 11.88 3.19 -7.07
CA GLY A 47 11.90 4.45 -7.81
C GLY A 47 11.05 5.55 -7.19
N SER A 48 11.57 6.77 -7.25
CA SER A 48 10.87 7.98 -6.82
C SER A 48 9.62 8.24 -7.64
N ILE A 49 8.57 8.75 -6.97
CA ILE A 49 7.38 9.36 -7.58
C ILE A 49 7.32 10.88 -7.32
N GLY A 50 8.41 11.47 -6.83
CA GLY A 50 8.51 12.89 -6.46
C GLY A 50 8.13 13.22 -5.00
N ALA A 51 7.75 12.23 -4.19
CA ALA A 51 7.36 12.40 -2.79
C ALA A 51 8.46 13.00 -1.89
N GLU A 52 9.73 12.83 -2.25
CA GLU A 52 10.88 13.27 -1.46
C GLU A 52 11.00 14.80 -1.36
N HIS A 53 10.35 15.54 -2.26
CA HIS A 53 10.33 17.00 -2.19
C HIS A 53 9.47 17.52 -1.03
N GLU A 54 8.33 16.89 -0.75
CA GLU A 54 7.27 17.42 0.11
C GLU A 54 7.06 16.62 1.41
N VAL A 55 7.17 15.28 1.34
CA VAL A 55 6.89 14.37 2.46
C VAL A 55 8.09 13.53 2.89
N GLY A 56 9.19 13.55 2.14
CA GLY A 56 10.38 12.75 2.44
C GLY A 56 11.04 13.11 3.78
N LEU A 57 11.29 12.10 4.62
CA LEU A 57 12.02 12.26 5.88
C LEU A 57 13.53 12.26 5.63
N PRO A 58 14.35 13.03 6.37
CA PRO A 58 15.79 12.85 6.34
C PRO A 58 16.14 11.40 6.66
N TYR A 59 16.89 10.74 5.76
CA TYR A 59 17.12 9.29 5.80
C TYR A 59 17.68 8.82 7.14
N TRP A 60 18.67 9.54 7.69
CA TRP A 60 19.29 9.15 8.95
C TRP A 60 18.39 9.34 10.17
N ILE A 61 17.41 10.24 10.12
CA ILE A 61 16.38 10.32 11.17
C ILE A 61 15.51 9.08 11.12
N TRP A 62 14.99 8.74 9.93
CA TRP A 62 14.19 7.54 9.74
C TRP A 62 14.95 6.27 10.15
N TYR A 63 16.21 6.13 9.74
CA TYR A 63 17.02 4.95 10.02
C TYR A 63 17.17 4.65 11.52
N VAL A 64 17.27 5.68 12.37
CA VAL A 64 17.46 5.50 13.82
C VAL A 64 16.16 5.42 14.61
N ILE A 65 14.99 5.68 14.00
CA ILE A 65 13.69 5.60 14.70
C ILE A 65 13.51 4.24 15.40
N PRO A 66 13.71 3.08 14.74
CA PRO A 66 13.58 1.79 15.40
C PRO A 66 14.51 1.57 16.59
N ARG A 67 15.68 2.20 16.60
CA ARG A 67 16.65 2.09 17.71
C ARG A 67 16.22 2.90 18.93
N VAL A 68 15.70 4.11 18.70
CA VAL A 68 15.31 5.03 19.78
C VAL A 68 13.93 4.72 20.33
N PHE A 69 13.01 4.30 19.47
CA PHE A 69 11.58 4.15 19.75
C PHE A 69 11.10 2.70 19.56
N GLY A 70 11.96 1.71 19.82
CA GLY A 70 11.61 0.30 19.67
C GLY A 70 10.32 -0.10 20.44
N ASP A 71 10.03 0.59 21.54
CA ASP A 71 8.80 0.45 22.34
C ASP A 71 7.51 0.93 21.64
N LYS A 72 7.63 1.69 20.55
CA LYS A 72 6.50 2.19 19.76
C LYS A 72 6.14 1.28 18.58
N PHE A 73 6.95 0.25 18.33
CA PHE A 73 6.68 -0.72 17.27
C PHE A 73 5.81 -1.87 17.79
N PRO A 74 4.97 -2.51 16.94
CA PRO A 74 4.16 -3.65 17.33
C PRO A 74 4.94 -4.88 17.81
N GLY A 75 6.23 -4.96 17.45
CA GLY A 75 7.08 -6.09 17.81
C GLY A 75 8.54 -5.87 17.40
N PRO A 76 9.39 -6.88 17.61
CA PRO A 76 10.80 -6.81 17.23
C PRO A 76 10.98 -6.68 15.71
N GLY A 77 12.15 -6.19 15.29
CA GLY A 77 12.51 -6.03 13.86
C GLY A 77 12.30 -4.62 13.30
N GLY A 78 11.84 -3.67 14.11
CA GLY A 78 11.65 -2.29 13.67
C GLY A 78 10.58 -2.20 12.58
N TYR A 79 10.90 -1.63 11.43
CA TYR A 79 9.94 -1.44 10.33
C TYR A 79 9.29 -2.75 9.83
N THR A 80 9.98 -3.89 9.89
CA THR A 80 9.40 -5.17 9.46
C THR A 80 8.26 -5.64 10.38
N SER A 81 8.21 -5.20 11.64
CA SER A 81 7.06 -5.47 12.53
C SER A 81 5.76 -4.82 12.04
N LEU A 82 5.85 -3.74 11.24
CA LEU A 82 4.73 -3.10 10.56
C LEU A 82 4.34 -3.84 9.26
N GLY A 83 5.01 -4.95 8.94
CA GLY A 83 4.82 -5.69 7.69
C GLY A 83 5.38 -4.99 6.47
N ILE A 84 6.30 -4.04 6.67
CA ILE A 84 7.13 -3.48 5.60
C ILE A 84 8.06 -4.58 5.09
N GLN A 85 8.05 -4.78 3.78
CA GLN A 85 8.77 -5.86 3.11
C GLN A 85 10.21 -5.46 2.80
N TRP A 86 11.15 -6.36 3.04
CA TRP A 86 12.58 -6.11 2.87
C TRP A 86 13.23 -7.24 2.09
N GLU A 87 13.85 -6.90 0.97
CA GLU A 87 14.59 -7.85 0.13
C GLU A 87 16.02 -8.01 0.65
N GLU A 88 16.50 -9.25 0.68
CA GLU A 88 17.86 -9.53 1.15
C GLU A 88 18.90 -8.78 0.31
N GLY A 89 19.87 -8.16 0.98
CA GLY A 89 20.92 -7.38 0.33
C GLY A 89 20.53 -5.95 -0.05
N GLN A 90 19.28 -5.53 0.15
CA GLN A 90 18.84 -4.16 -0.15
C GLN A 90 18.98 -3.24 1.07
N GLU A 91 19.45 -2.01 0.85
CA GLU A 91 19.63 -1.01 1.92
C GLU A 91 18.30 -0.47 2.47
N ILE A 92 17.28 -0.39 1.62
CA ILE A 92 15.97 0.17 1.96
C ILE A 92 14.88 -0.86 1.65
N PRO A 93 13.75 -0.82 2.37
CA PRO A 93 12.65 -1.74 2.12
C PRO A 93 11.96 -1.47 0.78
N ILE A 94 11.28 -2.50 0.26
CA ILE A 94 10.41 -2.37 -0.90
C ILE A 94 9.31 -1.36 -0.58
N GLY A 95 8.99 -0.49 -1.54
CA GLY A 95 8.01 0.57 -1.33
C GLY A 95 8.60 1.87 -0.81
N PHE A 96 9.93 1.96 -0.72
CA PHE A 96 10.64 3.16 -0.33
C PHE A 96 11.67 3.56 -1.37
N THR A 97 11.89 4.86 -1.47
CA THR A 97 12.89 5.50 -2.34
C THR A 97 13.88 6.26 -1.47
N LYS A 98 15.16 6.27 -1.88
CA LYS A 98 16.21 7.07 -1.26
C LYS A 98 16.83 7.98 -2.31
N ARG A 99 16.58 9.29 -2.21
CA ARG A 99 17.08 10.32 -3.15
C ARG A 99 17.77 11.45 -2.38
N VAL A 100 18.84 11.99 -2.94
CA VAL A 100 19.53 13.15 -2.37
C VAL A 100 18.98 14.42 -3.00
N ILE A 101 18.28 15.21 -2.18
CA ILE A 101 17.82 16.57 -2.50
C ILE A 101 18.34 17.48 -1.39
N GLY A 102 19.54 18.01 -1.60
CA GLY A 102 20.41 18.64 -0.60
C GLY A 102 21.06 17.61 0.34
N PHE A 103 20.21 16.79 0.96
CA PHE A 103 20.57 15.68 1.83
C PHE A 103 19.75 14.43 1.47
N ALA A 104 20.18 13.25 1.92
CA ALA A 104 19.48 12.00 1.68
C ALA A 104 18.10 12.01 2.35
N ARG A 105 17.06 11.75 1.57
CA ARG A 105 15.67 11.64 2.02
C ARG A 105 15.13 10.27 1.69
N ILE A 106 14.24 9.79 2.54
CA ILE A 106 13.46 8.59 2.30
C ILE A 106 11.99 8.95 2.10
N GLY A 107 11.38 8.41 1.06
CA GLY A 107 9.98 8.59 0.73
C GLY A 107 9.30 7.26 0.40
N ASN A 108 7.98 7.25 0.39
CA ASN A 108 7.19 6.08 0.01
C ASN A 108 6.95 6.07 -1.50
N THR A 109 6.74 4.87 -2.05
CA THR A 109 6.39 4.63 -3.46
C THR A 109 5.14 3.76 -3.53
N CYS A 110 4.56 3.60 -4.73
CA CYS A 110 3.40 2.74 -4.97
C CYS A 110 3.63 1.29 -4.49
N SER A 111 4.88 0.81 -4.52
CA SER A 111 5.25 -0.53 -4.10
C SER A 111 5.03 -0.81 -2.62
N SER A 112 4.87 0.21 -1.78
CA SER A 112 4.52 0.03 -0.38
C SER A 112 3.16 -0.67 -0.23
N CYS A 113 2.22 -0.39 -1.13
CA CYS A 113 0.90 -1.01 -1.15
C CYS A 113 0.75 -2.12 -2.22
N HIS A 114 1.58 -2.08 -3.26
CA HIS A 114 1.41 -2.90 -4.47
C HIS A 114 2.57 -3.88 -4.74
N VAL A 115 3.16 -4.43 -3.68
CA VAL A 115 4.01 -5.63 -3.76
C VAL A 115 3.51 -6.65 -2.75
N ALA A 116 3.02 -7.79 -3.25
CA ALA A 116 2.63 -8.92 -2.42
C ALA A 116 3.86 -9.74 -2.02
N SER A 117 3.74 -10.52 -0.96
CA SER A 117 4.73 -11.54 -0.62
C SER A 117 4.07 -12.85 -0.20
N TRP A 118 4.71 -13.97 -0.50
CA TRP A 118 4.24 -15.27 -0.05
C TRP A 118 5.41 -16.23 0.21
N ARG A 119 5.14 -17.28 0.97
CA ARG A 119 6.06 -18.37 1.29
C ARG A 119 5.30 -19.70 1.19
N ALA A 120 5.95 -20.74 0.67
CA ALA A 120 5.37 -22.08 0.71
C ALA A 120 5.40 -22.65 2.12
N LYS A 121 6.47 -22.33 2.88
CA LYS A 121 6.70 -22.82 4.25
C LYS A 121 7.19 -21.69 5.17
N PRO A 122 7.04 -21.83 6.51
CA PRO A 122 7.53 -20.84 7.47
C PRO A 122 9.05 -20.58 7.43
N SER A 123 9.85 -21.52 6.95
CA SER A 123 11.30 -21.41 6.86
C SER A 123 11.78 -20.73 5.56
N ASP A 124 10.92 -20.64 4.55
CA ASP A 124 11.29 -20.12 3.23
C ASP A 124 11.56 -18.61 3.26
N LYS A 125 12.40 -18.17 2.32
CA LYS A 125 12.51 -16.74 2.00
C LYS A 125 11.21 -16.28 1.31
N PRO A 126 10.73 -15.05 1.60
CA PRO A 126 9.55 -14.52 0.92
C PRO A 126 9.81 -14.36 -0.58
N THR A 127 8.85 -14.80 -1.38
CA THR A 127 8.78 -14.45 -2.80
C THR A 127 7.96 -13.18 -2.94
N PHE A 128 8.58 -12.12 -3.47
CA PHE A 128 7.91 -10.85 -3.74
C PHE A 128 7.26 -10.85 -5.12
N VAL A 129 6.05 -10.33 -5.21
CA VAL A 129 5.27 -10.26 -6.44
C VAL A 129 4.84 -8.83 -6.70
N ILE A 130 5.45 -8.23 -7.73
CA ILE A 130 5.18 -6.86 -8.15
C ILE A 130 3.75 -6.72 -8.67
N ALA A 131 3.19 -5.53 -8.47
CA ALA A 131 1.81 -5.17 -8.79
C ALA A 131 0.76 -6.01 -8.04
N GLY A 132 1.18 -6.83 -7.07
CA GLY A 132 0.30 -7.59 -6.20
C GLY A 132 -0.13 -6.84 -4.95
N PRO A 133 -1.22 -7.26 -4.31
CA PRO A 133 -1.72 -6.59 -3.11
C PRO A 133 -0.79 -6.83 -1.92
N ASN A 134 -0.23 -5.76 -1.33
CA ASN A 134 0.58 -5.90 -0.12
C ASN A 134 -0.32 -6.20 1.08
N HIS A 135 -0.56 -7.48 1.35
CA HIS A 135 -1.40 -7.93 2.46
C HIS A 135 -0.73 -7.87 3.83
N THR A 136 0.57 -7.53 3.91
CA THR A 136 1.32 -7.55 5.18
C THR A 136 1.41 -6.18 5.85
N LEU A 137 1.40 -5.09 5.08
CA LEU A 137 1.59 -3.73 5.59
C LEU A 137 0.46 -3.30 6.53
N ASN A 138 0.81 -2.84 7.74
CA ASN A 138 -0.09 -2.16 8.67
C ASN A 138 0.09 -0.63 8.52
N LEU A 139 -0.62 -0.05 7.55
CA LEU A 139 -0.46 1.35 7.17
C LEU A 139 -0.95 2.31 8.26
N GLU A 140 -2.06 1.98 8.91
CA GLU A 140 -2.60 2.77 10.02
C GLU A 140 -1.57 2.90 11.16
N THR A 141 -0.99 1.78 11.58
CA THR A 141 0.02 1.79 12.65
C THR A 141 1.30 2.51 12.21
N PHE A 142 1.67 2.43 10.92
CA PHE A 142 2.80 3.22 10.40
C PHE A 142 2.53 4.73 10.50
N PHE A 143 1.33 5.20 10.15
CA PHE A 143 0.97 6.61 10.33
C PHE A 143 0.95 7.03 11.80
N ARG A 144 0.37 6.20 12.69
CA ARG A 144 0.38 6.46 14.13
C ARG A 144 1.81 6.55 14.67
N LEU A 145 2.68 5.61 14.30
CA LEU A 145 4.10 5.61 14.69
C LEU A 145 4.78 6.94 14.36
N LEU A 146 4.61 7.47 13.16
CA LEU A 146 5.25 8.73 12.75
C LEU A 146 4.83 9.93 13.63
N VAL A 147 3.56 9.97 14.04
CA VAL A 147 3.03 11.00 14.94
C VAL A 147 3.50 10.76 16.38
N ASP A 148 3.43 9.51 16.86
CA ASP A 148 3.77 9.14 18.23
C ASP A 148 5.25 9.36 18.55
N VAL A 149 6.15 9.01 17.62
CA VAL A 149 7.59 9.29 17.81
C VAL A 149 7.86 10.78 17.79
N ALA A 150 7.17 11.57 16.96
CA ALA A 150 7.37 13.01 16.92
C ALA A 150 6.94 13.70 18.23
N LYS A 151 5.92 13.17 18.92
CA LYS A 151 5.46 13.65 20.23
C LYS A 151 6.35 13.21 21.38
N ASP A 152 7.08 12.12 21.23
CA ASP A 152 7.92 11.58 22.29
C ASP A 152 9.08 12.55 22.65
N PRO A 153 9.36 12.80 23.95
CA PRO A 153 10.46 13.67 24.37
C PRO A 153 11.83 13.22 23.85
N ARG A 154 12.03 11.93 23.57
CA ARG A 154 13.27 11.39 22.99
C ARG A 154 13.49 11.83 21.54
N PHE A 155 12.45 12.32 20.85
CA PHE A 155 12.62 12.94 19.53
C PHE A 155 13.19 14.35 19.69
N ASN A 156 14.49 14.40 19.93
CA ASN A 156 15.25 15.63 20.07
C ASN A 156 16.66 15.44 19.50
N SER A 157 17.36 16.54 19.28
CA SER A 157 18.64 16.53 18.59
C SER A 157 19.77 15.88 19.37
N ASP A 158 19.69 15.75 20.70
CA ASP A 158 20.74 15.11 21.48
C ASP A 158 20.67 13.59 21.36
N VAL A 159 19.47 13.03 21.56
CA VAL A 159 19.22 11.60 21.46
C VAL A 159 19.43 11.11 20.02
N LEU A 160 18.76 11.74 19.05
CA LEU A 160 18.84 11.27 17.66
C LEU A 160 20.25 11.41 17.08
N MET A 161 20.98 12.49 17.40
CA MET A 161 22.37 12.62 16.95
C MET A 161 23.30 11.63 17.64
N GLY A 162 22.99 11.19 18.87
CA GLY A 162 23.69 10.10 19.55
C GLY A 162 23.67 8.84 18.69
N GLU A 163 22.47 8.40 18.30
CA GLU A 163 22.28 7.21 17.48
C GLU A 163 22.81 7.38 16.04
N ILE A 164 22.59 8.53 15.40
CA ILE A 164 23.06 8.78 14.03
C ILE A 164 24.58 8.67 13.94
N ARG A 165 25.32 9.14 14.95
CA ARG A 165 26.79 9.07 14.97
C ARG A 165 27.33 7.65 15.03
N LEU A 166 26.53 6.68 15.49
CA LEU A 166 26.92 5.26 15.54
C LEU A 166 26.84 4.58 14.18
N VAL A 167 26.09 5.15 13.23
CA VAL A 167 25.73 4.49 11.97
C VAL A 167 26.06 5.32 10.73
N ALA A 168 26.42 6.60 10.89
CA ALA A 168 26.72 7.50 9.78
C ALA A 168 27.91 8.42 10.09
N ASP A 169 28.85 8.52 9.15
CA ASP A 169 29.95 9.49 9.19
C ASP A 169 29.54 10.81 8.52
N LEU A 170 28.87 11.67 9.30
CA LEU A 170 28.45 12.98 8.84
C LEU A 170 29.59 14.01 8.95
N SER A 171 29.74 14.85 7.91
CA SER A 171 30.64 16.01 7.96
C SER A 171 30.27 16.95 9.11
N TRP A 172 31.20 17.79 9.56
CA TRP A 172 30.93 18.75 10.63
C TRP A 172 29.74 19.66 10.31
N ILE A 173 29.62 20.11 9.05
CA ILE A 173 28.49 20.93 8.60
C ILE A 173 27.18 20.14 8.67
N ASP A 174 27.18 18.88 8.22
CA ASP A 174 25.97 18.04 8.25
C ASP A 174 25.53 17.74 9.68
N LYS A 175 26.48 17.54 10.61
CA LYS A 175 26.18 17.38 12.05
C LYS A 175 25.45 18.61 12.60
N LEU A 176 25.84 19.82 12.20
CA LEU A 176 25.15 21.05 12.58
C LEU A 176 23.78 21.16 11.92
N ILE A 177 23.69 20.87 10.62
CA ILE A 177 22.42 20.90 9.87
C ILE A 177 21.41 19.92 10.48
N TYR A 178 21.80 18.69 10.77
CA TYR A 178 20.92 17.71 11.42
C TYR A 178 20.48 18.18 12.81
N ARG A 179 21.43 18.60 13.65
CA ARG A 179 21.15 19.00 15.04
C ARG A 179 20.24 20.21 15.12
N TYR A 180 20.50 21.25 14.32
CA TYR A 180 19.83 22.55 14.50
C TYR A 180 18.71 22.82 13.50
N LEU A 181 18.66 22.10 12.37
CA LEU A 181 17.64 22.30 11.33
C LEU A 181 16.80 21.04 11.10
N LEU A 182 17.40 19.94 10.63
CA LEU A 182 16.59 18.80 10.14
C LEU A 182 15.78 18.14 11.25
N ILE A 183 16.38 17.82 12.40
CA ILE A 183 15.65 17.17 13.50
C ILE A 183 14.50 18.05 14.02
N PRO A 184 14.73 19.34 14.37
CA PRO A 184 13.64 20.23 14.80
C PRO A 184 12.56 20.44 13.74
N ILE A 185 12.93 20.62 12.47
CA ILE A 185 11.97 20.82 11.37
C ILE A 185 11.14 19.54 11.17
N THR A 186 11.78 18.37 11.12
CA THR A 186 11.07 17.10 10.99
C THR A 186 10.08 16.88 12.12
N LYS A 187 10.48 17.13 13.38
CA LYS A 187 9.58 17.06 14.53
C LYS A 187 8.37 17.98 14.34
N LYS A 188 8.62 19.26 14.02
CA LYS A 188 7.57 20.26 13.81
C LYS A 188 6.59 19.84 12.72
N ARG A 189 7.09 19.41 11.55
CA ARG A 189 6.25 19.00 10.41
C ARG A 189 5.40 17.77 10.70
N LEU A 190 5.93 16.80 11.46
CA LEU A 190 5.18 15.62 11.88
C LEU A 190 4.06 15.99 12.87
N ILE A 191 4.33 16.91 13.81
CA ILE A 191 3.32 17.41 14.75
C ILE A 191 2.25 18.24 14.03
N GLU A 192 2.61 19.09 13.06
CA GLU A 192 1.65 19.87 12.29
C GLU A 192 0.61 18.99 11.55
N ARG A 193 1.00 17.78 11.16
CA ARG A 193 0.10 16.81 10.52
C ARG A 193 -0.78 16.03 11.50
N GLU A 194 -0.56 16.15 12.81
CA GLU A 194 -1.33 15.43 13.84
C GLU A 194 -2.84 15.60 13.66
N GLN A 195 -3.30 16.82 13.38
CA GLN A 195 -4.73 17.11 13.22
C GLN A 195 -5.33 16.33 12.03
N GLN A 196 -4.60 16.20 10.93
CA GLN A 196 -5.01 15.42 9.75
C GLN A 196 -5.04 13.91 10.03
N PHE A 197 -4.27 13.44 11.01
CA PHE A 197 -4.27 12.04 11.46
C PHE A 197 -5.16 11.79 12.69
N ALA A 198 -5.85 12.79 13.24
CA ALA A 198 -6.63 12.59 14.47
C ALA A 198 -7.71 11.49 14.34
N TRP A 199 -8.27 11.33 13.14
CA TRP A 199 -9.29 10.31 12.85
C TRP A 199 -8.78 8.88 12.98
N ILE A 200 -7.51 8.61 12.65
CA ILE A 200 -6.92 7.27 12.83
C ILE A 200 -6.62 6.97 14.30
N TYR A 201 -6.89 7.87 15.25
CA TYR A 201 -6.81 7.58 16.70
C TYR A 201 -8.18 7.36 17.34
N ARG A 202 -9.25 7.37 16.54
CA ARG A 202 -10.61 7.12 17.01
C ARG A 202 -10.79 5.67 17.45
N LYS A 203 -11.10 5.47 18.73
CA LYS A 203 -11.32 4.14 19.31
C LYS A 203 -12.67 3.52 18.91
N ASP A 204 -13.59 4.33 18.40
CA ASP A 204 -14.89 3.86 17.92
C ASP A 204 -14.85 3.40 16.46
N PHE A 205 -13.71 3.59 15.78
CA PHE A 205 -13.45 3.01 14.47
C PHE A 205 -12.64 1.72 14.64
N PRO A 206 -12.94 0.68 13.85
CA PRO A 206 -12.12 -0.53 13.85
C PRO A 206 -10.74 -0.22 13.26
N GLU A 207 -9.72 -0.88 13.79
CA GLU A 207 -8.39 -0.87 13.20
C GLU A 207 -8.46 -1.42 11.76
N TRP A 208 -7.71 -0.83 10.83
CA TRP A 208 -7.68 -1.31 9.45
C TRP A 208 -7.05 -2.69 9.37
N GLY A 209 -6.03 -2.93 10.20
CA GLY A 209 -5.23 -4.14 10.22
C GLY A 209 -4.26 -4.23 9.03
N ARG A 210 -3.63 -5.40 8.88
CA ARG A 210 -2.66 -5.64 7.80
C ARG A 210 -3.35 -5.76 6.44
N GLY A 211 -2.74 -5.13 5.44
CA GLY A 211 -3.14 -5.21 4.03
C GLY A 211 -4.26 -4.27 3.63
N ARG A 212 -4.61 -3.30 4.48
CA ARG A 212 -5.74 -2.40 4.29
C ARG A 212 -5.36 -0.95 4.43
N ASP A 213 -6.11 -0.11 3.72
CA ASP A 213 -6.15 1.33 3.87
C ASP A 213 -7.60 1.82 3.81
N ASP A 214 -7.85 3.05 4.25
CA ASP A 214 -9.13 3.73 4.02
C ASP A 214 -8.92 4.84 3.00
N ALA A 215 -8.68 4.42 1.74
CA ALA A 215 -8.22 5.28 0.65
C ALA A 215 -9.10 6.51 0.39
N MET A 216 -10.43 6.36 0.56
CA MET A 216 -11.35 7.46 0.32
C MET A 216 -11.42 8.43 1.50
N ASN A 217 -11.37 7.96 2.75
CA ASN A 217 -11.23 8.86 3.89
C ASN A 217 -9.88 9.57 3.89
N LEU A 218 -8.79 8.89 3.48
CA LEU A 218 -7.49 9.54 3.24
C LEU A 218 -7.63 10.68 2.23
N THR A 219 -8.30 10.44 1.09
CA THR A 219 -8.52 11.49 0.09
C THR A 219 -9.39 12.63 0.65
N LYS A 220 -10.48 12.32 1.36
CA LYS A 220 -11.36 13.34 1.97
C LYS A 220 -10.62 14.25 2.94
N TYR A 221 -9.82 13.69 3.83
CA TYR A 221 -9.22 14.46 4.92
C TYR A 221 -7.87 15.10 4.54
N PHE A 222 -7.12 14.52 3.61
CA PHE A 222 -5.81 15.06 3.19
C PHE A 222 -5.87 15.93 1.93
N MET A 223 -6.67 15.54 0.93
CA MET A 223 -6.66 16.24 -0.37
C MET A 223 -7.69 17.35 -0.45
N ILE A 224 -8.91 17.13 0.07
CA ILE A 224 -10.01 18.10 -0.03
C ILE A 224 -10.39 18.72 1.32
N GLU A 225 -9.69 18.34 2.39
CA GLU A 225 -9.82 18.90 3.75
C GLU A 225 -11.27 18.96 4.26
N GLU A 226 -12.07 17.94 3.96
CA GLU A 226 -13.44 17.84 4.48
C GLU A 226 -13.44 17.68 6.01
N PRO A 227 -14.47 18.21 6.69
CA PRO A 227 -14.66 17.92 8.10
C PRO A 227 -14.73 16.41 8.35
N MET A 228 -14.11 15.97 9.43
CA MET A 228 -14.18 14.58 9.86
C MET A 228 -15.63 14.18 10.10
N ASP A 229 -16.04 13.07 9.48
CA ASP A 229 -17.38 12.51 9.62
C ASP A 229 -17.32 11.16 10.37
N ASN A 230 -18.43 10.45 10.41
CA ASN A 230 -18.51 9.14 11.04
C ASN A 230 -18.36 7.99 10.04
N SER A 231 -18.05 8.23 8.76
CA SER A 231 -17.92 7.16 7.78
C SER A 231 -16.58 6.42 7.92
N THR A 232 -16.60 5.11 7.71
CA THR A 232 -15.39 4.27 7.72
C THR A 232 -15.61 3.11 6.76
N GLY A 233 -14.57 2.80 5.99
CA GLY A 233 -14.63 1.67 5.07
C GLY A 233 -13.25 1.26 4.58
N PRO A 234 -12.38 0.75 5.46
CA PRO A 234 -11.07 0.29 5.05
C PRO A 234 -11.21 -0.87 4.05
N THR A 235 -10.40 -0.84 3.00
CA THR A 235 -10.41 -1.81 1.90
C THR A 235 -9.08 -2.51 1.77
N ASP A 236 -9.11 -3.71 1.19
CA ASP A 236 -7.87 -4.40 0.85
C ASP A 236 -7.17 -3.66 -0.29
N MET A 237 -5.84 -3.56 -0.20
CA MET A 237 -5.02 -3.03 -1.28
C MET A 237 -5.24 -3.88 -2.53
N PRO A 238 -5.54 -3.30 -3.71
CA PRO A 238 -5.83 -4.09 -4.91
C PRO A 238 -4.55 -4.53 -5.63
N SER A 239 -4.66 -5.59 -6.43
CA SER A 239 -3.69 -5.89 -7.49
C SER A 239 -3.81 -4.86 -8.62
N ILE A 240 -2.67 -4.44 -9.18
CA ILE A 240 -2.59 -3.43 -10.25
C ILE A 240 -1.82 -3.91 -11.47
N TRP A 241 -1.74 -5.23 -11.68
CA TRP A 241 -1.23 -5.82 -12.93
C TRP A 241 -2.29 -5.76 -14.05
N ASN A 242 -1.80 -5.80 -15.29
CA ASN A 242 -2.58 -5.90 -16.51
C ASN A 242 -3.68 -4.82 -16.60
N LEU A 243 -3.36 -3.56 -16.29
CA LEU A 243 -4.36 -2.49 -16.22
C LEU A 243 -5.05 -2.22 -17.56
N GLN A 244 -4.44 -2.59 -18.70
CA GLN A 244 -5.04 -2.48 -20.03
C GLN A 244 -6.32 -3.34 -20.22
N LYS A 245 -6.61 -4.27 -19.29
CA LYS A 245 -7.88 -5.01 -19.24
C LYS A 245 -9.08 -4.11 -18.95
N TYR A 246 -8.87 -3.01 -18.23
CA TYR A 246 -9.89 -2.00 -17.98
C TYR A 246 -10.00 -1.09 -19.21
N ARG A 247 -11.19 -1.09 -19.81
CA ARG A 247 -11.50 -0.42 -21.08
C ARG A 247 -12.66 0.54 -20.85
N PRO A 248 -12.40 1.84 -20.60
CA PRO A 248 -13.45 2.80 -20.28
C PRO A 248 -14.54 2.91 -21.35
N GLU A 249 -14.19 2.67 -22.62
CA GLU A 249 -15.14 2.63 -23.74
C GLU A 249 -16.15 1.48 -23.66
N LYS A 250 -15.85 0.43 -22.89
CA LYS A 250 -16.78 -0.66 -22.55
C LYS A 250 -17.54 -0.41 -21.24
N GLY A 251 -17.42 0.77 -20.65
CA GLY A 251 -18.03 1.08 -19.34
C GLY A 251 -17.29 0.44 -18.17
N HIS A 252 -16.04 -0.02 -18.35
CA HIS A 252 -15.24 -0.52 -17.24
C HIS A 252 -14.80 0.64 -16.35
N PHE A 253 -14.92 0.46 -15.04
CA PHE A 253 -14.42 1.40 -14.03
C PHE A 253 -13.24 0.80 -13.27
N MET A 254 -12.50 1.66 -12.59
CA MET A 254 -11.45 1.28 -11.65
C MET A 254 -11.77 1.70 -10.22
N ASN A 255 -10.94 1.22 -9.28
CA ASN A 255 -11.23 1.16 -7.84
C ASN A 255 -12.39 0.21 -7.52
N LEU A 256 -12.52 -0.17 -6.25
CA LEU A 256 -13.44 -1.22 -5.81
C LEU A 256 -14.91 -0.84 -6.02
N ALA A 257 -15.28 0.44 -5.86
CA ALA A 257 -16.63 0.94 -6.05
C ALA A 257 -16.82 1.61 -7.44
N GLY A 258 -15.82 1.53 -8.31
CA GLY A 258 -15.83 2.20 -9.60
C GLY A 258 -15.64 3.71 -9.48
N ASP A 259 -14.85 4.15 -8.51
CA ASP A 259 -14.66 5.56 -8.15
C ASP A 259 -13.97 6.38 -9.25
N SER A 260 -13.22 5.74 -10.15
CA SER A 260 -12.45 6.40 -11.22
C SER A 260 -12.79 5.88 -12.61
N HIS A 261 -12.72 6.78 -13.61
CA HIS A 261 -13.04 6.47 -14.99
C HIS A 261 -11.98 5.62 -15.72
N ASP A 262 -10.70 5.69 -15.33
CA ASP A 262 -9.62 4.98 -16.01
C ASP A 262 -8.36 4.78 -15.14
N ALA A 263 -7.44 3.95 -15.63
CA ALA A 263 -6.17 3.63 -14.97
C ALA A 263 -5.31 4.88 -14.75
N ARG A 264 -5.20 5.74 -15.75
CA ARG A 264 -4.45 7.00 -15.65
C ARG A 264 -4.93 7.85 -14.49
N SER A 265 -6.25 7.97 -14.31
CA SER A 265 -6.84 8.73 -13.21
C SER A 265 -6.50 8.11 -11.86
N VAL A 266 -6.61 6.79 -11.72
CA VAL A 266 -6.25 6.09 -10.48
C VAL A 266 -4.77 6.25 -10.13
N ILE A 267 -3.87 6.05 -11.10
CA ILE A 267 -2.42 6.18 -10.88
C ILE A 267 -2.09 7.61 -10.46
N MET A 268 -2.66 8.61 -11.14
CA MET A 268 -2.43 10.02 -10.84
C MET A 268 -2.94 10.41 -9.45
N ASP A 269 -4.17 10.03 -9.10
CA ASP A 269 -4.77 10.35 -7.80
C ASP A 269 -4.05 9.65 -6.65
N SER A 270 -3.66 8.39 -6.85
CA SER A 270 -2.91 7.63 -5.85
C SER A 270 -1.53 8.24 -5.61
N ALA A 271 -0.83 8.67 -6.68
CA ALA A 271 0.45 9.36 -6.57
C ALA A 271 0.31 10.72 -5.84
N LEU A 272 -0.71 11.51 -6.18
CA LEU A 272 -0.99 12.77 -5.49
C LEU A 272 -1.37 12.56 -4.02
N GLY A 273 -2.15 11.52 -3.72
CA GLY A 273 -2.51 11.14 -2.35
C GLY A 273 -1.29 10.78 -1.51
N LEU A 274 -0.32 10.04 -2.10
CA LEU A 274 0.92 9.67 -1.40
C LEU A 274 1.88 10.85 -1.20
N VAL A 275 1.92 11.78 -2.15
CA VAL A 275 2.73 13.02 -2.06
C VAL A 275 2.07 14.05 -1.13
N GLY A 276 0.74 14.09 -1.07
CA GLY A 276 -0.03 15.01 -0.24
C GLY A 276 0.11 16.49 -0.61
N ALA A 277 0.59 16.80 -1.82
CA ALA A 277 0.88 18.16 -2.26
C ALA A 277 0.95 18.26 -3.79
N ARG A 278 0.93 19.51 -4.30
CA ARG A 278 1.14 19.80 -5.72
C ARG A 278 2.54 19.31 -6.16
N PRO A 279 2.67 18.61 -7.30
CA PRO A 279 3.98 18.19 -7.79
C PRO A 279 4.88 19.41 -8.08
N LYS A 280 6.15 19.32 -7.65
CA LYS A 280 7.14 20.38 -7.89
C LYS A 280 7.43 20.60 -9.39
N SER A 281 7.41 19.52 -10.18
CA SER A 281 7.60 19.54 -11.62
C SER A 281 6.47 18.78 -12.30
N LYS A 282 5.63 19.48 -13.07
CA LYS A 282 4.53 18.86 -13.83
C LYS A 282 5.07 17.85 -14.85
N THR A 283 6.16 18.17 -15.55
CA THR A 283 6.73 17.31 -16.58
C THR A 283 7.30 16.02 -16.00
N GLU A 284 8.06 16.10 -14.91
CA GLU A 284 8.62 14.92 -14.23
C GLU A 284 7.47 14.04 -13.71
N PHE A 285 6.50 14.64 -13.03
CA PHE A 285 5.32 13.93 -12.53
C PHE A 285 4.56 13.19 -13.64
N LEU A 286 4.21 13.87 -14.73
CA LEU A 286 3.51 13.23 -15.85
C LEU A 286 4.36 12.13 -16.50
N GLY A 287 5.67 12.30 -16.60
CA GLY A 287 6.59 11.24 -17.07
C GLY A 287 6.58 10.00 -16.18
N HIS A 288 6.39 10.14 -14.86
CA HIS A 288 6.17 9.00 -13.97
C HIS A 288 4.82 8.34 -14.23
N ILE A 289 3.75 9.11 -14.38
CA ILE A 289 2.40 8.59 -14.67
C ILE A 289 2.39 7.81 -15.99
N ASP A 290 2.98 8.36 -17.05
CA ASP A 290 3.08 7.71 -18.37
C ASP A 290 3.85 6.39 -18.28
N TRP A 291 4.94 6.36 -17.51
CA TRP A 291 5.70 5.12 -17.29
C TRP A 291 4.89 4.07 -16.51
N PHE A 292 4.21 4.45 -15.44
CA PHE A 292 3.37 3.53 -14.67
C PHE A 292 2.21 2.99 -15.51
N GLU A 293 1.56 3.83 -16.30
CA GLU A 293 0.46 3.42 -17.18
C GLU A 293 0.94 2.39 -18.23
N ASP A 294 2.10 2.61 -18.85
CA ASP A 294 2.68 1.65 -19.81
C ASP A 294 3.11 0.34 -19.14
N TYR A 295 3.86 0.44 -18.04
CA TYR A 295 4.41 -0.70 -17.31
C TYR A 295 3.30 -1.56 -16.70
N LEU A 296 2.42 -0.99 -15.88
CA LEU A 296 1.33 -1.70 -15.21
C LEU A 296 0.22 -2.11 -16.18
N GLY A 297 0.05 -1.36 -17.28
CA GLY A 297 -0.85 -1.74 -18.37
C GLY A 297 -0.55 -3.14 -18.90
N LYS A 298 0.75 -3.47 -19.03
CA LYS A 298 1.22 -4.71 -19.65
C LYS A 298 1.76 -5.75 -18.66
N TYR A 299 2.02 -5.37 -17.41
CA TYR A 299 2.58 -6.27 -16.41
C TYR A 299 1.65 -7.46 -16.18
N PRO A 300 2.11 -8.71 -16.38
CA PRO A 300 1.21 -9.87 -16.32
C PRO A 300 0.83 -10.22 -14.88
N PRO A 301 -0.35 -10.81 -14.65
CA PRO A 301 -0.67 -11.46 -13.37
C PRO A 301 0.33 -12.61 -13.09
N PRO A 302 0.63 -12.90 -11.82
CA PRO A 302 1.52 -13.99 -11.45
C PRO A 302 0.86 -15.35 -11.70
N LYS A 303 1.62 -16.29 -12.26
CA LYS A 303 1.18 -17.69 -12.35
C LYS A 303 1.13 -18.32 -10.96
N TYR A 304 0.16 -19.20 -10.74
CA TYR A 304 0.09 -19.99 -9.52
C TYR A 304 1.30 -20.92 -9.41
N PRO A 305 2.03 -20.89 -8.28
CA PRO A 305 3.34 -21.56 -8.18
C PRO A 305 3.25 -23.01 -7.69
N PHE A 306 2.08 -23.49 -7.32
CA PHE A 306 1.88 -24.86 -6.80
C PHE A 306 1.24 -25.78 -7.86
N PRO A 307 1.27 -27.11 -7.67
CA PRO A 307 0.63 -28.05 -8.59
C PRO A 307 -0.87 -27.79 -8.77
N ILE A 308 -1.34 -28.01 -9.99
CA ILE A 308 -2.75 -27.87 -10.40
C ILE A 308 -3.20 -29.20 -10.99
N ASP A 309 -4.34 -29.71 -10.52
CA ASP A 309 -5.00 -30.87 -11.11
C ASP A 309 -5.74 -30.43 -12.38
N GLN A 310 -5.13 -30.68 -13.54
CA GLN A 310 -5.64 -30.23 -14.84
C GLN A 310 -7.02 -30.81 -15.18
N ALA A 311 -7.33 -32.04 -14.76
CA ALA A 311 -8.61 -32.66 -15.03
C ALA A 311 -9.72 -31.98 -14.21
N LYS A 312 -9.45 -31.73 -12.92
CA LYS A 312 -10.35 -30.94 -12.07
C LYS A 312 -10.49 -29.50 -12.55
N ALA A 313 -9.40 -28.86 -12.95
CA ALA A 313 -9.44 -27.48 -13.44
C ALA A 313 -10.27 -27.36 -14.74
N THR A 314 -10.20 -28.36 -15.62
CA THR A 314 -11.06 -28.43 -16.83
C THR A 314 -12.53 -28.57 -16.45
N ALA A 315 -12.86 -29.43 -15.48
CA ALA A 315 -14.23 -29.55 -14.96
C ALA A 315 -14.69 -28.26 -14.25
N GLY A 316 -13.79 -27.63 -13.49
CA GLY A 316 -14.03 -26.38 -12.78
C GLY A 316 -14.33 -25.21 -13.70
N LYS A 317 -13.75 -25.19 -14.90
CA LYS A 317 -14.11 -24.21 -15.93
C LYS A 317 -15.60 -24.29 -16.28
N LEU A 318 -16.16 -25.50 -16.41
CA LEU A 318 -17.59 -25.66 -16.71
C LEU A 318 -18.46 -25.10 -15.58
N VAL A 319 -18.07 -25.35 -14.32
CA VAL A 319 -18.73 -24.77 -13.14
C VAL A 319 -18.63 -23.25 -13.16
N PHE A 320 -17.45 -22.70 -13.46
CA PHE A 320 -17.22 -21.26 -13.58
C PHE A 320 -18.11 -20.62 -14.65
N ASP A 321 -18.17 -21.23 -15.84
CA ASP A 321 -18.97 -20.74 -16.96
C ASP A 321 -20.46 -20.65 -16.58
N GLN A 322 -20.95 -21.57 -15.76
CA GLN A 322 -22.34 -21.62 -15.31
C GLN A 322 -22.64 -20.69 -14.13
N ALA A 323 -21.75 -20.61 -13.14
CA ALA A 323 -22.03 -19.95 -11.86
C ALA A 323 -21.38 -18.56 -11.71
N CYS A 324 -20.33 -18.25 -12.47
CA CYS A 324 -19.47 -17.09 -12.21
C CYS A 324 -19.30 -16.18 -13.43
N ALA A 325 -19.22 -16.76 -14.63
CA ALA A 325 -18.86 -16.04 -15.86
C ALA A 325 -19.84 -14.91 -16.21
N SER A 326 -21.11 -15.02 -15.84
CA SER A 326 -22.12 -13.98 -16.07
C SER A 326 -21.77 -12.62 -15.46
N CYS A 327 -20.93 -12.58 -14.42
CA CYS A 327 -20.39 -11.34 -13.83
C CYS A 327 -18.89 -11.17 -14.07
N HIS A 328 -18.11 -12.25 -14.01
CA HIS A 328 -16.65 -12.18 -13.99
C HIS A 328 -15.97 -12.44 -15.34
N ALA A 329 -16.71 -12.91 -16.35
CA ALA A 329 -16.22 -13.12 -17.71
C ALA A 329 -17.30 -12.79 -18.76
N SER A 330 -17.92 -11.61 -18.62
CA SER A 330 -18.99 -11.12 -19.51
C SER A 330 -18.86 -9.60 -19.72
N GLU A 331 -19.84 -8.99 -20.40
CA GLU A 331 -19.95 -7.53 -20.50
C GLU A 331 -20.24 -6.85 -19.14
N ARG A 332 -20.60 -7.61 -18.08
CA ARG A 332 -20.68 -7.07 -16.71
C ARG A 332 -19.31 -6.94 -16.06
N THR A 333 -18.29 -7.66 -16.52
CA THR A 333 -16.94 -7.60 -15.94
C THR A 333 -16.39 -6.19 -16.04
N GLY A 334 -15.84 -5.67 -14.94
CA GLY A 334 -15.33 -4.30 -14.86
C GLY A 334 -16.43 -3.24 -14.66
N THR A 335 -17.71 -3.60 -14.62
CA THR A 335 -18.83 -2.68 -14.37
C THR A 335 -19.31 -2.78 -12.92
N ARG A 336 -20.09 -1.78 -12.47
CA ARG A 336 -20.64 -1.74 -11.10
C ARG A 336 -21.83 -2.70 -10.97
N VAL A 337 -21.74 -3.63 -10.03
CA VAL A 337 -22.86 -4.48 -9.59
C VAL A 337 -23.58 -3.77 -8.44
N PRO A 338 -24.90 -3.54 -8.51
CA PRO A 338 -25.66 -2.89 -7.45
C PRO A 338 -25.45 -3.55 -6.08
N ILE A 339 -25.36 -2.74 -5.03
CA ILE A 339 -25.12 -3.21 -3.67
C ILE A 339 -26.20 -4.17 -3.16
N ALA A 340 -27.46 -3.96 -3.58
CA ALA A 340 -28.58 -4.83 -3.26
C ALA A 340 -28.48 -6.22 -3.93
N GLU A 341 -27.76 -6.33 -5.04
CA GLU A 341 -27.53 -7.60 -5.75
C GLU A 341 -26.35 -8.35 -5.13
N VAL A 342 -25.22 -7.68 -4.90
CA VAL A 342 -24.02 -8.32 -4.34
C VAL A 342 -24.13 -8.56 -2.82
N GLY A 343 -24.85 -7.72 -2.09
CA GLY A 343 -25.16 -7.89 -0.65
C GLY A 343 -23.96 -7.79 0.31
N THR A 344 -22.80 -7.32 -0.15
CA THR A 344 -21.59 -7.16 0.69
C THR A 344 -21.66 -5.89 1.53
N ASP A 345 -20.71 -5.73 2.46
CA ASP A 345 -20.63 -4.57 3.36
C ASP A 345 -20.69 -3.21 2.62
N ARG A 346 -21.42 -2.24 3.20
CA ARG A 346 -21.63 -0.91 2.60
C ARG A 346 -20.63 0.15 3.03
N GLY A 347 -19.87 -0.08 4.09
CA GLY A 347 -19.03 0.94 4.74
C GLY A 347 -18.15 1.68 3.75
N ARG A 348 -17.43 0.95 2.88
CA ARG A 348 -16.61 1.57 1.81
C ARG A 348 -17.41 2.41 0.83
N LEU A 349 -18.56 1.92 0.37
CA LEU A 349 -19.42 2.66 -0.56
C LEU A 349 -19.88 3.99 0.05
N ASP A 350 -20.24 3.97 1.33
CA ASP A 350 -20.81 5.11 2.05
C ASP A 350 -19.73 6.13 2.51
N THR A 351 -18.43 5.84 2.32
CA THR A 351 -17.35 6.81 2.60
C THR A 351 -17.20 7.89 1.54
N TRP A 352 -17.69 7.67 0.32
CA TRP A 352 -17.41 8.54 -0.83
C TRP A 352 -18.69 9.07 -1.48
N SER A 353 -18.68 10.35 -1.87
CA SER A 353 -19.84 11.01 -2.46
C SER A 353 -19.50 11.69 -3.79
N LYS A 354 -20.55 12.02 -4.54
CA LYS A 354 -20.45 12.85 -5.74
C LYS A 354 -19.78 14.19 -5.45
N GLU A 355 -20.13 14.83 -4.34
CA GLU A 355 -19.60 16.14 -3.94
C GLU A 355 -18.10 16.05 -3.62
N ALA A 356 -17.67 14.99 -2.95
CA ALA A 356 -16.26 14.71 -2.70
C ALA A 356 -15.49 14.50 -4.01
N ALA A 357 -16.07 13.74 -4.96
CA ALA A 357 -15.48 13.54 -6.29
C ALA A 357 -15.31 14.87 -7.06
N ILE A 358 -16.33 15.74 -7.07
CA ILE A 358 -16.27 17.06 -7.70
C ILE A 358 -15.14 17.91 -7.10
N LYS A 359 -15.04 17.94 -5.76
CA LYS A 359 -14.00 18.68 -5.04
C LYS A 359 -12.60 18.14 -5.35
N ALA A 360 -12.41 16.82 -5.30
CA ALA A 360 -11.13 16.19 -5.58
C ALA A 360 -10.69 16.43 -7.03
N ASN A 361 -11.59 16.28 -8.00
CA ASN A 361 -11.32 16.61 -9.40
C ASN A 361 -10.94 18.09 -9.56
N LYS A 362 -11.58 19.00 -8.82
CA LYS A 362 -11.24 20.43 -8.84
C LYS A 362 -9.81 20.68 -8.34
N VAL A 363 -9.40 20.06 -7.23
CA VAL A 363 -8.04 20.18 -6.68
C VAL A 363 -7.00 19.74 -7.72
N VAL A 364 -7.21 18.60 -8.39
CA VAL A 364 -6.26 18.13 -9.41
C VAL A 364 -6.19 19.07 -10.62
N ARG A 365 -7.33 19.65 -11.04
CA ARG A 365 -7.35 20.69 -12.08
C ARG A 365 -6.60 21.96 -11.65
N GLU A 366 -6.72 22.39 -10.40
CA GLU A 366 -6.01 23.55 -9.85
C GLU A 366 -4.48 23.33 -9.78
N PHE A 367 -4.02 22.07 -9.69
CA PHE A 367 -2.61 21.72 -9.87
C PHE A 367 -2.13 21.84 -11.33
N GLY A 368 -3.05 22.02 -12.27
CA GLY A 368 -2.80 22.10 -13.71
C GLY A 368 -2.61 20.73 -14.35
N LEU A 369 -3.20 19.68 -13.78
CA LEU A 369 -3.14 18.31 -14.27
C LEU A 369 -4.46 17.93 -14.93
N GLU A 370 -4.38 17.22 -16.07
CA GLU A 370 -5.53 16.81 -16.86
C GLU A 370 -5.67 15.28 -16.86
N ARG A 371 -6.89 14.80 -16.64
CA ARG A 371 -7.30 13.39 -16.62
C ARG A 371 -8.83 13.29 -16.67
N LYS A 372 -9.38 12.09 -16.91
CA LYS A 372 -10.85 11.90 -16.93
C LYS A 372 -11.51 12.14 -15.58
N GLY A 373 -10.86 11.74 -14.48
CA GLY A 373 -11.38 12.09 -13.15
C GLY A 373 -11.88 10.90 -12.33
N LEU A 374 -12.18 11.23 -11.08
CA LEU A 374 -13.12 10.51 -10.23
C LEU A 374 -14.54 10.71 -10.77
N VAL A 375 -15.41 9.71 -10.58
CA VAL A 375 -16.77 9.74 -11.12
C VAL A 375 -17.66 10.66 -10.30
N GLU A 376 -18.23 11.68 -10.93
CA GLU A 376 -19.08 12.70 -10.31
C GLU A 376 -20.56 12.28 -10.25
N GLU A 377 -20.79 11.04 -9.79
CA GLU A 377 -22.11 10.40 -9.69
C GLU A 377 -22.22 9.58 -8.40
N PRO A 378 -23.44 9.33 -7.89
CA PRO A 378 -23.63 8.40 -6.79
C PRO A 378 -23.12 7.00 -7.14
N LEU A 379 -22.30 6.42 -6.26
CA LEU A 379 -21.83 5.05 -6.40
C LEU A 379 -22.94 4.10 -5.94
N ILE A 380 -23.26 3.08 -6.75
CA ILE A 380 -24.42 2.20 -6.51
C ILE A 380 -24.04 0.80 -6.00
N GLY A 381 -22.74 0.49 -5.94
CA GLY A 381 -22.24 -0.83 -5.52
C GLY A 381 -20.77 -1.02 -5.90
N TYR A 382 -20.36 -2.26 -6.15
CA TYR A 382 -18.96 -2.64 -6.33
C TYR A 382 -18.69 -3.23 -7.71
N VAL A 383 -17.46 -3.03 -8.21
CA VAL A 383 -17.05 -3.50 -9.53
C VAL A 383 -16.94 -5.03 -9.55
N ALA A 384 -17.58 -5.68 -10.51
CA ALA A 384 -17.34 -7.08 -10.82
C ALA A 384 -15.90 -7.24 -11.34
N SER A 385 -14.99 -7.65 -10.46
CA SER A 385 -13.56 -7.66 -10.77
C SER A 385 -13.21 -8.68 -11.86
N PHE A 386 -12.24 -8.34 -12.71
CA PHE A 386 -11.45 -9.35 -13.42
C PHE A 386 -10.75 -10.24 -12.39
N LEU A 387 -10.69 -11.55 -12.66
CA LEU A 387 -10.18 -12.56 -11.72
C LEU A 387 -8.75 -13.01 -12.04
N ASP A 388 -8.03 -12.27 -12.85
CA ASP A 388 -6.65 -12.58 -13.18
C ASP A 388 -5.73 -12.46 -11.94
N GLY A 389 -4.97 -13.52 -11.66
CA GLY A 389 -4.13 -13.67 -10.47
C GLY A 389 -4.93 -13.77 -9.16
N ILE A 390 -6.20 -14.23 -9.19
CA ILE A 390 -7.09 -14.29 -8.02
C ILE A 390 -6.50 -15.08 -6.84
N TRP A 391 -5.64 -16.05 -7.13
CA TRP A 391 -4.99 -16.85 -6.10
C TRP A 391 -4.19 -16.00 -5.10
N LEU A 392 -3.55 -14.91 -5.54
CA LEU A 392 -2.72 -14.05 -4.67
C LEU A 392 -3.49 -12.83 -4.14
N ARG A 393 -4.81 -12.82 -4.28
CA ARG A 393 -5.66 -11.68 -3.87
C ARG A 393 -6.41 -11.91 -2.57
N ALA A 394 -6.00 -12.88 -1.78
CA ALA A 394 -6.54 -13.12 -0.45
C ALA A 394 -6.07 -12.05 0.55
N PRO A 395 -6.89 -11.70 1.56
CA PRO A 395 -8.29 -12.13 1.75
C PRO A 395 -9.27 -11.58 0.70
N TYR A 396 -10.46 -12.16 0.62
CA TYR A 396 -11.46 -11.91 -0.42
C TYR A 396 -12.61 -11.00 0.04
N LEU A 397 -13.38 -10.52 -0.94
CA LEU A 397 -14.26 -9.34 -0.89
C LEU A 397 -13.47 -8.02 -0.89
N HIS A 398 -14.15 -6.89 -1.08
CA HIS A 398 -13.51 -5.58 -1.26
C HIS A 398 -12.69 -5.10 -0.04
N HIS A 399 -12.97 -5.65 1.13
CA HIS A 399 -12.30 -5.31 2.39
C HIS A 399 -11.70 -6.52 3.10
N GLY A 400 -11.57 -7.64 2.39
CA GLY A 400 -10.87 -8.82 2.89
C GLY A 400 -11.51 -9.47 4.10
N ALA A 401 -12.85 -9.61 4.13
CA ALA A 401 -13.56 -10.25 5.24
C ALA A 401 -13.71 -11.77 5.12
N VAL A 402 -13.26 -12.37 4.01
CA VAL A 402 -13.27 -13.82 3.83
C VAL A 402 -11.85 -14.31 3.56
N PRO A 403 -11.25 -15.18 4.40
CA PRO A 403 -9.81 -15.41 4.37
C PRO A 403 -9.30 -16.17 3.13
N THR A 404 -10.11 -17.08 2.57
CA THR A 404 -9.69 -17.95 1.46
C THR A 404 -10.78 -18.08 0.40
N LEU A 405 -10.43 -18.49 -0.84
CA LEU A 405 -11.44 -18.74 -1.87
C LEU A 405 -12.36 -19.88 -1.48
N ARG A 406 -11.85 -20.92 -0.81
CA ARG A 406 -12.70 -22.01 -0.34
C ARG A 406 -13.75 -21.51 0.65
N ASP A 407 -13.35 -20.64 1.59
CA ASP A 407 -14.30 -20.07 2.56
C ASP A 407 -15.32 -19.12 1.88
N LEU A 408 -14.96 -18.46 0.76
CA LEU A 408 -15.90 -17.62 -0.02
C LEU A 408 -17.02 -18.45 -0.65
N LEU A 409 -16.72 -19.69 -1.04
CA LEU A 409 -17.67 -20.66 -1.58
C LEU A 409 -18.48 -21.38 -0.50
N GLU A 410 -18.25 -21.12 0.79
CA GLU A 410 -19.11 -21.65 1.85
C GLU A 410 -20.33 -20.74 2.09
N PRO A 411 -21.48 -21.32 2.48
CA PRO A 411 -22.59 -20.57 3.05
C PRO A 411 -22.11 -19.61 4.14
N VAL A 412 -22.74 -18.45 4.25
CA VAL A 412 -22.25 -17.35 5.09
C VAL A 412 -22.10 -17.77 6.56
N GLU A 413 -22.98 -18.63 7.04
CA GLU A 413 -23.01 -19.16 8.41
C GLU A 413 -21.79 -20.06 8.73
N LYS A 414 -21.11 -20.57 7.69
CA LYS A 414 -19.89 -21.39 7.83
C LYS A 414 -18.61 -20.58 7.61
N ARG A 415 -18.70 -19.32 7.17
CA ARG A 415 -17.52 -18.46 6.98
C ARG A 415 -16.88 -18.13 8.34
N PRO A 416 -15.55 -18.02 8.43
CA PRO A 416 -14.88 -17.62 9.67
C PRO A 416 -15.38 -16.26 10.18
N MET A 417 -15.73 -16.18 11.47
CA MET A 417 -16.14 -14.94 12.13
C MET A 417 -14.94 -14.10 12.60
N SER A 418 -13.79 -14.72 12.78
CA SER A 418 -12.53 -14.03 13.05
C SER A 418 -11.34 -14.85 12.59
N PHE A 419 -10.28 -14.19 12.14
CA PHE A 419 -9.06 -14.84 11.64
C PHE A 419 -7.86 -13.88 11.68
N PHE A 420 -6.64 -14.38 11.51
CA PHE A 420 -5.44 -13.54 11.46
C PHE A 420 -5.04 -13.19 10.03
N ARG A 421 -4.74 -11.90 9.79
CA ARG A 421 -4.35 -11.34 8.49
C ARG A 421 -2.86 -11.01 8.43
N GLY A 422 -2.28 -11.04 7.23
CA GLY A 422 -0.94 -10.54 6.94
C GLY A 422 0.22 -11.49 7.28
N TYR A 423 -0.07 -12.77 7.54
CA TYR A 423 0.94 -13.81 7.56
C TYR A 423 1.20 -14.32 6.14
N THR A 424 2.45 -14.65 5.81
CA THR A 424 2.87 -14.88 4.42
C THR A 424 2.92 -16.34 4.00
N VAL A 425 2.69 -17.30 4.88
CA VAL A 425 2.62 -18.72 4.49
C VAL A 425 1.31 -18.96 3.76
N TYR A 426 1.41 -19.49 2.55
CA TYR A 426 0.28 -19.69 1.66
C TYR A 426 -0.41 -21.04 1.95
N ASN A 427 -1.74 -21.06 1.89
CA ASN A 427 -2.56 -22.27 1.97
C ASN A 427 -3.00 -22.67 0.55
N PRO A 428 -2.34 -23.64 -0.12
CA PRO A 428 -2.68 -24.04 -1.49
C PRO A 428 -3.97 -24.86 -1.60
N ILE A 429 -4.48 -25.41 -0.48
CA ILE A 429 -5.69 -26.22 -0.44
C ILE A 429 -6.91 -25.30 -0.45
N LYS A 430 -6.93 -24.30 0.45
CA LYS A 430 -8.03 -23.33 0.53
C LYS A 430 -7.87 -22.13 -0.41
N VAL A 431 -6.70 -21.96 -1.00
CA VAL A 431 -6.29 -20.84 -1.88
C VAL A 431 -6.48 -19.50 -1.17
N GLY A 432 -5.46 -19.16 -0.39
CA GLY A 432 -5.32 -17.93 0.38
C GLY A 432 -4.09 -18.02 1.28
N PHE A 433 -4.01 -17.19 2.30
CA PHE A 433 -2.96 -17.29 3.32
C PHE A 433 -3.44 -18.12 4.51
N VAL A 434 -2.49 -18.67 5.26
CA VAL A 434 -2.79 -19.30 6.56
C VAL A 434 -3.23 -18.21 7.54
N THR A 435 -4.37 -18.44 8.19
CA THR A 435 -5.03 -17.47 9.06
C THR A 435 -5.34 -18.01 10.46
N THR A 436 -5.11 -19.30 10.69
CA THR A 436 -5.29 -19.97 11.99
C THR A 436 -4.16 -20.95 12.27
N LYS A 437 -3.89 -21.23 13.55
CA LYS A 437 -2.87 -22.21 13.95
C LYS A 437 -3.24 -23.65 13.57
N GLN A 438 -4.53 -23.97 13.51
CA GLN A 438 -5.02 -25.31 13.16
C GLN A 438 -4.66 -25.71 11.73
N GLU A 439 -4.48 -24.73 10.84
CA GLU A 439 -4.09 -24.99 9.46
C GLU A 439 -2.70 -25.61 9.34
N ALA A 440 -1.82 -25.49 10.35
CA ALA A 440 -0.52 -26.15 10.41
C ALA A 440 -0.60 -27.67 10.14
N ASP A 441 -1.70 -28.29 10.56
CA ASP A 441 -1.93 -29.73 10.43
C ASP A 441 -2.56 -30.14 9.10
N THR A 442 -3.03 -29.17 8.31
CA THR A 442 -3.80 -29.43 7.08
C THR A 442 -3.09 -29.01 5.80
N ILE A 443 -2.19 -28.03 5.84
CA ILE A 443 -1.58 -27.45 4.62
C ILE A 443 -0.43 -28.27 4.02
N GLY A 444 -0.15 -29.46 4.58
CA GLY A 444 0.86 -30.38 4.03
C GLY A 444 2.31 -30.13 4.48
N LEU A 445 2.52 -29.48 5.64
CA LEU A 445 3.86 -29.35 6.22
C LEU A 445 4.33 -30.69 6.82
N THR A 446 5.46 -31.21 6.32
CA THR A 446 6.02 -32.49 6.77
C THR A 446 6.92 -32.38 8.00
N ASP A 447 7.54 -31.22 8.22
CA ASP A 447 8.46 -30.98 9.35
C ASP A 447 7.70 -30.44 10.58
N ASP A 448 7.84 -31.12 11.72
CA ASP A 448 7.25 -30.75 13.01
C ASP A 448 7.68 -29.37 13.49
N ARG A 449 8.93 -28.96 13.22
CA ARG A 449 9.44 -27.63 13.59
C ARG A 449 8.77 -26.53 12.78
N GLU A 450 8.52 -26.78 11.49
CA GLU A 450 7.80 -25.83 10.64
C GLU A 450 6.33 -25.72 11.08
N ARG A 451 5.68 -26.84 11.45
CA ARG A 451 4.32 -26.80 11.98
C ARG A 451 4.24 -25.98 13.26
N GLU A 452 5.18 -26.18 14.19
CA GLU A 452 5.18 -25.42 15.44
C GLU A 452 5.47 -23.93 15.21
N GLN A 453 6.46 -23.61 14.38
CA GLN A 453 6.74 -22.22 13.99
C GLN A 453 5.50 -21.55 13.39
N LEU A 454 4.75 -22.24 12.52
CA LEU A 454 3.53 -21.70 11.94
C LEU A 454 2.48 -21.37 13.01
N ARG A 455 2.26 -22.28 13.96
CA ARG A 455 1.26 -22.11 15.03
C ARG A 455 1.54 -20.88 15.88
N GLU A 456 2.81 -20.61 16.17
CA GLU A 456 3.23 -19.42 16.91
C GLU A 456 3.16 -18.15 16.05
N ASP A 457 3.69 -18.22 14.83
CA ASP A 457 3.89 -17.05 13.98
C ASP A 457 2.59 -16.45 13.46
N VAL A 458 1.56 -17.26 13.16
CA VAL A 458 0.31 -16.76 12.58
C VAL A 458 -0.39 -15.77 13.50
N GLU A 459 -0.45 -16.04 14.81
CA GLU A 459 -1.07 -15.16 15.80
C GLU A 459 -0.11 -14.02 16.21
N ARG A 460 1.20 -14.30 16.30
CA ARG A 460 2.22 -13.33 16.72
C ARG A 460 2.47 -12.24 15.68
N ILE A 461 2.50 -12.60 14.40
CA ILE A 461 2.77 -11.68 13.28
C ILE A 461 1.47 -11.08 12.77
N GLY A 462 0.43 -11.90 12.66
CA GLY A 462 -0.84 -11.51 12.06
C GLY A 462 -1.61 -10.50 12.90
N THR A 463 -2.52 -9.77 12.26
CA THR A 463 -3.49 -8.93 12.96
C THR A 463 -4.84 -9.62 12.95
N LYS A 464 -5.45 -9.78 14.12
CA LYS A 464 -6.78 -10.37 14.24
C LYS A 464 -7.82 -9.47 13.55
N PHE A 465 -8.63 -10.07 12.69
CA PHE A 465 -9.76 -9.46 12.02
C PHE A 465 -11.04 -10.06 12.57
N ASP A 466 -12.04 -9.23 12.84
CA ASP A 466 -13.33 -9.61 13.43
C ASP A 466 -14.45 -9.05 12.57
N VAL A 467 -15.24 -9.94 11.97
CA VAL A 467 -16.27 -9.56 10.99
C VAL A 467 -17.48 -8.88 11.63
N SER A 468 -17.60 -8.93 12.96
CA SER A 468 -18.66 -8.25 13.71
C SER A 468 -18.39 -6.76 13.90
N GLN A 469 -17.15 -6.31 13.65
CA GLN A 469 -16.79 -4.91 13.69
C GLN A 469 -17.46 -4.15 12.55
N ARG A 470 -17.59 -2.84 12.75
CA ARG A 470 -18.14 -1.93 11.74
C ARG A 470 -17.37 -2.05 10.42
N ALA A 471 -18.07 -1.96 9.28
CA ALA A 471 -17.46 -1.99 7.95
C ALA A 471 -16.53 -3.20 7.69
N SER A 472 -16.84 -4.34 8.30
CA SER A 472 -16.00 -5.56 8.28
C SER A 472 -16.83 -6.83 8.01
N SER A 473 -18.08 -6.68 7.57
CA SER A 473 -19.02 -7.78 7.41
C SER A 473 -18.62 -8.76 6.29
N ASN A 474 -18.61 -10.06 6.61
CA ASN A 474 -18.36 -11.15 5.65
C ASN A 474 -19.62 -11.60 4.88
N GLN A 475 -20.69 -10.82 4.92
CA GLN A 475 -21.95 -11.09 4.23
C GLN A 475 -21.85 -10.84 2.71
N GLY A 476 -22.89 -11.29 1.98
CA GLY A 476 -22.99 -11.07 0.54
C GLY A 476 -22.09 -11.98 -0.28
N HIS A 477 -22.14 -11.79 -1.59
CA HIS A 477 -21.52 -12.66 -2.59
C HIS A 477 -21.84 -14.13 -2.29
N THR A 478 -23.13 -14.45 -2.24
CA THR A 478 -23.63 -15.81 -1.94
C THR A 478 -23.71 -16.70 -3.19
N PHE A 479 -23.24 -16.19 -4.34
CA PHE A 479 -23.14 -16.95 -5.58
C PHE A 479 -22.18 -18.14 -5.43
N GLY A 480 -22.61 -19.31 -5.88
CA GLY A 480 -21.82 -20.55 -5.81
C GLY A 480 -21.76 -21.22 -4.42
N THR A 481 -22.39 -20.63 -3.39
CA THR A 481 -22.34 -21.20 -2.03
C THR A 481 -23.11 -22.51 -1.87
N GLU A 482 -24.13 -22.72 -2.71
CA GLU A 482 -24.95 -23.93 -2.77
C GLU A 482 -24.40 -25.02 -3.71
N LEU A 483 -23.24 -24.79 -4.34
CA LEU A 483 -22.61 -25.79 -5.19
C LEU A 483 -22.25 -27.05 -4.37
N PRO A 484 -22.37 -28.26 -4.95
CA PRO A 484 -21.83 -29.46 -4.32
C PRO A 484 -20.32 -29.33 -4.04
N ASP A 485 -19.82 -29.97 -2.99
CA ASP A 485 -18.41 -29.87 -2.59
C ASP A 485 -17.43 -30.24 -3.71
N LYS A 486 -17.78 -31.27 -4.50
CA LYS A 486 -17.00 -31.68 -5.67
C LYS A 486 -16.86 -30.57 -6.71
N ASP A 487 -17.92 -29.79 -6.93
CA ASP A 487 -17.93 -28.70 -7.91
C ASP A 487 -17.17 -27.50 -7.37
N LYS A 488 -17.26 -27.23 -6.05
CA LYS A 488 -16.39 -26.25 -5.38
C LYS A 488 -14.92 -26.63 -5.54
N ASP A 489 -14.55 -27.87 -5.28
CA ASP A 489 -13.16 -28.34 -5.42
C ASP A 489 -12.65 -28.23 -6.87
N ALA A 490 -13.49 -28.58 -7.85
CA ALA A 490 -13.14 -28.41 -9.26
C ALA A 490 -12.98 -26.92 -9.63
N LEU A 491 -13.92 -26.07 -9.21
CA LEU A 491 -13.88 -24.62 -9.42
C LEU A 491 -12.62 -24.00 -8.83
N MET A 492 -12.21 -24.42 -7.63
CA MET A 492 -10.97 -23.97 -6.99
C MET A 492 -9.74 -24.26 -7.84
N GLU A 493 -9.63 -25.45 -8.43
CA GLU A 493 -8.53 -25.79 -9.36
C GLU A 493 -8.54 -24.92 -10.62
N TYR A 494 -9.72 -24.55 -11.13
CA TYR A 494 -9.81 -23.60 -12.24
C TYR A 494 -9.37 -22.19 -11.85
N LEU A 495 -9.81 -21.69 -10.69
CA LEU A 495 -9.44 -20.36 -10.18
C LEU A 495 -7.94 -20.21 -9.91
N LYS A 496 -7.22 -21.30 -9.60
CA LYS A 496 -5.75 -21.30 -9.50
C LYS A 496 -5.07 -20.95 -10.84
N MET A 497 -5.72 -21.17 -11.99
CA MET A 497 -5.14 -20.93 -13.31
C MET A 497 -5.40 -19.51 -13.85
N LEU A 498 -6.29 -18.76 -13.21
CA LEU A 498 -6.61 -17.38 -13.57
C LEU A 498 -5.58 -16.41 -13.00
#